data_AF-A0A5B7A387-F1
#
_entry.id   AF-A0A5B7A387-F1
#
_cell.length_a   1.000
_cell.length_b   1.000
_cell.length_c   1.000
_cell.angle_alpha   90.00
_cell.angle_beta   90.00
_cell.angle_gamma   90.00
#
_symmetry.space_group_name_H-M   'P 1'
#
loop_
_entity.id
_entity.type
_entity.pdbx_description
1 polymer ?
#
loop_
_entity_poly.entity_id
_entity_poly.type
_entity_poly.pdbx_seq_one_letter_code
_entity_poly.pdbx_strand_id
1 'polypeptide(L)'
;MRLLRIKKLSIPRHPFFAKILRSISRFSESGKRIRIVAEQTPIQHILEPPTIASLLAVIVGLVPQIKDFVFGYDAPLSFITDSLEIMGGAMVPSVMLILGGMLAEGPKSDDSKLGFRTTIGIIVARLMVLPLLGIGIVGLADKLNFLVHGDQMYRFVLLLQYTTPSAVLLGAIASLRGYAVGESSALLFWQHLFALFSLSLYIVIYFKLLLYV
;
A
#
# COMPACT_ATOMS: atom_id res chain seq x y z
N MET A 1 34.87 48.15 -5.04
CA MET A 1 33.65 47.32 -5.11
C MET A 1 33.98 46.10 -5.98
N ARG A 2 34.64 45.04 -5.45
CA ARG A 2 34.02 43.79 -4.92
C ARG A 2 32.97 43.24 -5.91
N LEU A 3 33.05 42.09 -6.60
CA LEU A 3 33.73 40.79 -6.37
C LEU A 3 33.91 39.99 -7.68
N LEU A 4 35.07 39.30 -7.78
CA LEU A 4 35.35 37.91 -8.26
C LEU A 4 34.44 37.27 -9.35
N ARG A 5 34.93 36.89 -10.55
CA ARG A 5 35.83 35.75 -10.87
C ARG A 5 35.28 34.36 -10.50
N ILE A 6 34.53 33.72 -11.42
CA ILE A 6 34.37 32.24 -11.52
C ILE A 6 34.27 31.90 -13.03
N LYS A 7 35.39 31.74 -13.75
CA LYS A 7 36.07 30.47 -14.06
C LYS A 7 35.12 29.35 -14.54
N LYS A 8 35.22 29.02 -15.84
CA LYS A 8 34.88 27.74 -16.50
C LYS A 8 34.43 26.63 -15.52
N LEU A 9 33.16 26.21 -15.60
CA LEU A 9 32.81 24.82 -15.33
C LEU A 9 32.44 24.16 -16.65
N SER A 10 33.44 23.45 -17.20
CA SER A 10 33.26 22.46 -18.25
C SER A 10 32.32 21.40 -17.72
N ILE A 11 31.03 21.47 -18.08
CA ILE A 11 30.06 20.42 -17.75
C ILE A 11 30.51 19.16 -18.49
N PRO A 12 30.92 18.08 -17.79
CA PRO A 12 31.24 16.83 -18.46
C PRO A 12 29.97 16.31 -19.13
N ARG A 13 30.04 16.11 -20.45
CA ARG A 13 29.02 15.41 -21.25
C ARG A 13 29.02 13.91 -20.88
N HIS A 14 28.72 13.57 -19.63
CA HIS A 14 28.55 12.19 -19.23
C HIS A 14 27.11 11.75 -19.59
N PRO A 15 26.92 10.65 -20.35
CA PRO A 15 25.59 10.18 -20.79
C PRO A 15 24.62 9.89 -19.62
N PHE A 16 25.15 9.74 -18.41
CA PHE A 16 24.41 9.54 -17.17
C PHE A 16 23.64 10.78 -16.71
N PHE A 17 24.23 11.98 -16.78
CA PHE A 17 23.58 13.22 -16.32
C PHE A 17 22.44 13.64 -17.25
N ALA A 18 22.61 13.42 -18.56
CA ALA A 18 21.56 13.59 -19.55
C ALA A 18 20.40 12.57 -19.39
N LYS A 19 20.66 11.42 -18.77
CA LYS A 19 19.64 10.40 -18.45
C LYS A 19 18.85 10.80 -17.19
N ILE A 20 19.52 11.37 -16.20
CA ILE A 20 18.90 11.93 -14.99
C ILE A 20 18.01 13.13 -15.36
N LEU A 21 18.50 14.09 -16.15
CA LEU A 21 17.69 15.22 -16.61
C LEU A 21 16.46 14.78 -17.43
N ARG A 22 16.60 13.74 -18.28
CA ARG A 22 15.46 13.14 -19.01
C ARG A 22 14.50 12.34 -18.11
N SER A 23 14.95 11.87 -16.96
CA SER A 23 14.11 11.22 -15.96
C SER A 23 13.32 12.26 -15.16
N ILE A 24 13.97 13.37 -14.79
CA ILE A 24 13.35 14.51 -14.09
C ILE A 24 12.33 15.21 -15.00
N SER A 25 12.64 15.41 -16.28
CA SER A 25 11.69 15.99 -17.24
C SER A 25 10.46 15.11 -17.48
N ARG A 26 10.64 13.78 -17.54
CA ARG A 26 9.52 12.82 -17.60
C ARG A 26 8.65 12.85 -16.35
N PHE A 27 9.25 13.00 -15.18
CA PHE A 27 8.51 13.17 -13.92
C PHE A 27 7.68 14.46 -13.91
N SER A 28 8.21 15.55 -14.48
CA SER A 28 7.48 16.81 -14.63
C SER A 28 6.29 16.72 -15.61
N GLU A 29 6.41 15.95 -16.70
CA GLU A 29 5.29 15.68 -17.61
C GLU A 29 4.20 14.79 -17.00
N SER A 30 4.58 13.83 -16.14
CA SER A 30 3.62 13.06 -15.35
C SER A 30 2.75 13.98 -14.47
N GLY A 31 3.33 15.04 -13.88
CA GLY A 31 2.59 16.03 -13.10
C GLY A 31 1.49 16.77 -13.90
N LYS A 32 1.74 17.06 -15.18
CA LYS A 32 0.75 17.70 -16.06
C LYS A 32 -0.40 16.76 -16.42
N ARG A 33 -0.11 15.47 -16.64
CA ARG A 33 -1.15 14.44 -16.87
C ARG A 33 -1.97 14.18 -15.61
N ILE A 34 -1.34 14.18 -14.44
CA ILE A 34 -2.03 14.09 -13.14
C ILE A 34 -2.99 15.27 -12.95
N ARG A 35 -2.61 16.49 -13.37
CA ARG A 35 -3.47 17.67 -13.29
C ARG A 35 -4.71 17.57 -14.20
N ILE A 36 -4.55 17.04 -15.42
CA ILE A 36 -5.67 16.82 -16.36
C ILE A 36 -6.60 15.71 -15.85
N VAL A 37 -6.06 14.66 -15.22
CA VAL A 37 -6.85 13.59 -14.59
C VAL A 37 -7.54 14.08 -13.31
N ALA A 38 -6.94 15.00 -12.57
CA ALA A 38 -7.51 15.61 -11.37
C ALA A 38 -8.67 16.57 -11.67
N GLU A 39 -8.65 17.24 -12.82
CA GLU A 39 -9.77 18.11 -13.26
C GLU A 39 -11.00 17.30 -13.73
N GLN A 40 -10.83 16.04 -14.11
CA GLN A 40 -11.93 15.13 -14.49
C GLN A 40 -12.43 14.23 -13.36
N THR A 41 -11.85 14.30 -12.16
CA THR A 41 -12.38 13.59 -10.99
C THR A 41 -13.44 14.45 -10.29
N PRO A 42 -14.74 14.08 -10.37
CA PRO A 42 -15.73 14.70 -9.50
C PRO A 42 -15.32 14.46 -8.04
N ILE A 43 -15.12 15.55 -7.31
CA ILE A 43 -14.79 15.60 -5.87
C ILE A 43 -15.85 14.87 -5.01
N GLN A 44 -16.99 14.52 -5.59
CA GLN A 44 -18.13 13.85 -4.96
C GLN A 44 -17.90 12.33 -4.68
N HIS A 45 -16.77 11.74 -5.08
CA HIS A 45 -16.44 10.33 -4.82
C HIS A 45 -15.14 10.08 -4.02
N ILE A 46 -14.61 11.10 -3.32
CA ILE A 46 -13.32 11.00 -2.60
C ILE A 46 -13.38 9.99 -1.43
N LEU A 47 -14.56 9.66 -0.95
CA LEU A 47 -14.74 8.64 0.07
C LEU A 47 -15.22 7.35 -0.58
N GLU A 48 -14.28 6.46 -0.89
CA GLU A 48 -14.63 5.10 -1.27
C GLU A 48 -15.51 4.48 -0.15
N PRO A 49 -16.60 3.76 -0.49
CA PRO A 49 -17.49 3.17 0.51
C PRO A 49 -16.78 2.41 1.64
N PRO A 50 -15.68 1.65 1.40
CA PRO A 50 -14.91 0.99 2.46
C PRO A 50 -14.30 1.96 3.49
N THR A 51 -13.89 3.15 3.06
CA THR A 51 -13.27 4.16 3.94
C THR A 51 -14.30 4.76 4.90
N ILE A 52 -15.50 5.09 4.41
CA ILE A 52 -16.61 5.55 5.26
C ILE A 52 -17.03 4.47 6.23
N ALA A 53 -17.20 3.24 5.74
CA ALA A 53 -17.58 2.10 6.56
C ALA A 53 -16.57 1.87 7.69
N SER A 54 -15.26 1.95 7.38
CA SER A 54 -14.20 1.82 8.38
C SER A 54 -14.22 2.93 9.42
N LEU A 55 -14.45 4.18 9.01
CA LEU A 55 -14.55 5.32 9.93
C LEU A 55 -15.74 5.17 10.89
N LEU A 56 -16.92 4.80 10.36
CA LEU A 56 -18.10 4.53 11.17
C LEU A 56 -17.88 3.36 12.13
N ALA A 57 -17.24 2.28 11.68
CA ALA A 57 -16.91 1.14 12.52
C ALA A 57 -15.98 1.52 13.69
N VAL A 58 -14.98 2.38 13.44
CA VAL A 58 -14.10 2.92 14.49
C VAL A 58 -14.89 3.77 15.49
N ILE A 59 -15.80 4.64 15.03
CA ILE A 59 -16.64 5.46 15.91
C ILE A 59 -17.52 4.56 16.80
N VAL A 60 -18.15 3.54 16.22
CA VAL A 60 -18.98 2.56 16.94
C VAL A 60 -18.14 1.80 17.98
N GLY A 61 -16.92 1.37 17.63
CA GLY A 61 -16.04 0.64 18.55
C GLY A 61 -15.45 1.47 19.70
N LEU A 62 -15.33 2.79 19.51
CA LEU A 62 -14.82 3.72 20.53
C LEU A 62 -15.86 4.09 21.59
N VAL A 63 -17.15 4.09 21.24
CA VAL A 63 -18.22 4.46 22.18
C VAL A 63 -18.69 3.21 22.93
N PRO A 64 -18.39 3.06 24.23
CA PRO A 64 -18.66 1.82 24.97
C PRO A 64 -20.16 1.46 25.00
N GLN A 65 -21.05 2.45 25.10
CA GLN A 65 -22.49 2.22 25.08
C GLN A 65 -23.00 1.62 23.76
N ILE A 66 -22.45 2.06 22.62
CA ILE A 66 -22.84 1.54 21.30
C ILE A 66 -22.15 0.20 21.06
N LYS A 67 -20.89 0.07 21.47
CA LYS A 67 -20.14 -1.19 21.41
C LYS A 67 -20.87 -2.31 22.16
N ASP A 68 -21.33 -2.09 23.38
CA ASP A 68 -22.02 -3.11 24.17
C ASP A 68 -23.40 -3.45 23.58
N PHE A 69 -24.04 -2.49 22.91
CA PHE A 69 -25.31 -2.70 22.20
C PHE A 69 -25.17 -3.51 20.90
N VAL A 70 -24.00 -3.45 20.25
CA VAL A 70 -23.72 -4.11 18.95
C VAL A 70 -22.93 -5.41 19.10
N PHE A 71 -22.02 -5.48 20.07
CA PHE A 71 -21.05 -6.57 20.29
C PHE A 71 -21.17 -7.24 21.68
N GLY A 72 -22.14 -6.85 22.50
CA GLY A 72 -22.38 -7.47 23.81
C GLY A 72 -22.91 -8.90 23.71
N TYR A 73 -22.74 -9.68 24.79
CA TYR A 73 -23.13 -11.10 24.85
C TYR A 73 -24.64 -11.34 24.63
N ASP A 74 -25.49 -10.40 25.08
CA ASP A 74 -26.94 -10.36 24.83
C ASP A 74 -27.34 -9.13 24.01
N ALA A 75 -26.50 -8.71 23.06
CA ALA A 75 -26.75 -7.53 22.23
C ALA A 75 -27.99 -7.73 21.33
N PRO A 76 -28.96 -6.81 21.32
CA PRO A 76 -30.13 -6.90 20.45
C PRO A 76 -29.78 -6.77 18.96
N LEU A 77 -28.61 -6.21 18.64
CA LEU A 77 -28.09 -6.08 17.27
C LEU A 77 -27.13 -7.20 16.85
N SER A 78 -26.91 -8.22 17.69
CA SER A 78 -26.04 -9.37 17.40
C SER A 78 -26.33 -9.99 16.03
N PHE A 79 -27.61 -10.14 15.64
CA PHE A 79 -27.99 -10.65 14.32
C PHE A 79 -27.36 -9.88 13.14
N ILE A 80 -27.26 -8.55 13.23
CA ILE A 80 -26.62 -7.73 12.19
C ILE A 80 -25.11 -7.97 12.20
N THR A 81 -24.49 -7.97 13.39
CA THR A 81 -23.06 -8.20 13.56
C THR A 81 -22.65 -9.58 13.06
N ASP A 82 -23.37 -10.63 13.42
CA ASP A 82 -23.13 -12.01 12.99
C ASP A 82 -23.28 -12.14 11.46
N SER A 83 -24.28 -11.48 10.88
CA SER A 83 -24.45 -11.42 9.43
C SER A 83 -23.27 -10.74 8.74
N LEU A 84 -22.78 -9.62 9.31
CA LEU A 84 -21.61 -8.90 8.80
C LEU A 84 -20.32 -9.71 8.98
N GLU A 85 -20.18 -10.49 10.05
CA GLU A 85 -19.03 -11.37 10.28
C GLU A 85 -18.98 -12.49 9.23
N ILE A 86 -20.11 -13.15 8.97
CA ILE A 86 -20.22 -14.15 7.90
C ILE A 86 -19.88 -13.52 6.54
N MET A 87 -20.40 -12.32 6.26
CA MET A 87 -20.12 -11.60 5.03
C MET A 87 -18.64 -11.20 4.91
N GLY A 88 -18.03 -10.78 6.01
CA GLY A 88 -16.60 -10.47 6.11
C GLY A 88 -15.73 -11.69 5.84
N GLY A 89 -16.11 -12.86 6.38
CA GLY A 89 -15.47 -14.14 6.10
C GLY A 89 -15.55 -14.52 4.62
N ALA A 90 -16.68 -14.27 3.96
CA ALA A 90 -16.87 -14.51 2.52
C ALA A 90 -16.18 -13.45 1.63
N MET A 91 -15.85 -12.27 2.17
CA MET A 91 -15.21 -11.18 1.42
C MET A 91 -13.79 -11.57 0.99
N VAL A 92 -13.00 -12.20 1.87
CA VAL A 92 -11.62 -12.59 1.59
C VAL A 92 -11.50 -13.47 0.33
N PRO A 93 -12.21 -14.62 0.22
CA PRO A 93 -12.16 -15.43 -1.00
C PRO A 93 -12.74 -14.70 -2.22
N SER A 94 -13.77 -13.87 -2.05
CA SER A 94 -14.36 -13.09 -3.14
C SER A 94 -13.37 -12.09 -3.75
N VAL A 95 -12.62 -11.36 -2.91
CA VAL A 95 -11.56 -10.45 -3.36
C VAL A 95 -10.42 -11.22 -4.04
N MET A 96 -10.10 -12.42 -3.55
CA MET A 96 -9.11 -13.29 -4.20
C MET A 96 -9.56 -13.78 -5.58
N LEU A 97 -10.86 -14.05 -5.78
CA LEU A 97 -11.41 -14.37 -7.10
C LEU A 97 -11.35 -13.17 -8.06
N ILE A 98 -11.69 -11.97 -7.57
CA ILE A 98 -11.55 -10.73 -8.36
C ILE A 98 -10.08 -10.52 -8.75
N LEU A 99 -9.15 -10.71 -7.81
CA LEU A 99 -7.73 -10.67 -8.10
C LEU A 99 -7.36 -11.69 -9.19
N GLY A 100 -7.82 -12.93 -9.10
CA GLY A 100 -7.64 -13.94 -10.15
C GLY A 100 -8.15 -13.48 -11.52
N GLY A 101 -9.32 -12.85 -11.56
CA GLY A 101 -9.89 -12.25 -12.79
C GLY A 101 -9.02 -11.13 -13.36
N MET A 102 -8.50 -10.23 -12.51
CA MET A 102 -7.57 -9.19 -12.93
C MET A 102 -6.26 -9.77 -13.45
N LEU A 103 -5.77 -10.85 -12.84
CA LEU A 103 -4.55 -11.55 -13.25
C LEU A 103 -4.71 -12.31 -14.57
N ALA A 104 -5.94 -12.59 -15.02
CA ALA A 104 -6.19 -13.22 -16.32
C ALA A 104 -5.74 -12.33 -17.49
N GLU A 105 -5.70 -11.01 -17.31
CA GLU A 105 -5.14 -10.09 -18.30
C GLU A 105 -3.61 -10.20 -18.43
N GLY A 106 -2.96 -10.72 -17.37
CA GLY A 106 -1.61 -11.26 -17.33
C GLY A 106 -0.46 -10.30 -17.66
N PRO A 107 0.77 -10.60 -17.21
CA PRO A 107 1.96 -9.94 -17.72
C PRO A 107 2.21 -10.39 -19.17
N LYS A 108 1.55 -9.75 -20.15
CA LYS A 108 1.91 -9.89 -21.56
C LYS A 108 3.27 -9.24 -21.75
N SER A 109 4.29 -10.08 -21.83
CA SER A 109 5.73 -9.76 -21.90
C SER A 109 6.10 -8.74 -22.96
N ASP A 110 5.28 -8.58 -24.00
CA ASP A 110 5.57 -7.74 -25.16
C ASP A 110 4.90 -6.36 -25.16
N ASP A 111 3.93 -6.09 -24.27
CA ASP A 111 3.11 -4.86 -24.31
C ASP A 111 3.09 -4.05 -22.99
N SER A 112 3.86 -4.47 -21.98
CA SER A 112 3.94 -3.74 -20.71
C SER A 112 4.73 -2.43 -20.90
N LYS A 113 4.03 -1.30 -21.00
CA LYS A 113 4.64 0.04 -20.98
C LYS A 113 5.39 0.34 -19.67
N LEU A 114 5.08 -0.39 -18.58
CA LEU A 114 5.94 -0.45 -17.40
C LEU A 114 7.19 -1.27 -17.70
N GLY A 115 8.35 -0.61 -17.79
CA GLY A 115 9.62 -1.30 -17.91
C GLY A 115 9.86 -2.23 -16.71
N PHE A 116 10.35 -3.45 -16.98
CA PHE A 116 10.70 -4.48 -15.98
C PHE A 116 11.52 -3.95 -14.79
N ARG A 117 12.38 -2.95 -15.03
CA ARG A 117 13.17 -2.27 -13.99
C ARG A 117 12.30 -1.55 -12.95
N THR A 118 11.21 -0.93 -13.38
CA THR A 118 10.26 -0.24 -12.51
C THR A 118 9.50 -1.25 -11.65
N THR A 119 9.06 -2.36 -12.24
CA THR A 119 8.39 -3.46 -11.51
C THR A 119 9.26 -4.04 -10.41
N ILE A 120 10.52 -4.37 -10.72
CA ILE A 120 11.48 -4.83 -9.69
C ILE A 120 11.68 -3.77 -8.61
N GLY A 121 11.83 -2.50 -9.00
CA GLY A 121 11.99 -1.41 -8.05
C GLY A 121 10.82 -1.31 -7.06
N ILE A 122 9.59 -1.41 -7.55
CA ILE A 122 8.37 -1.39 -6.73
C ILE A 122 8.32 -2.62 -5.83
N ILE A 123 8.62 -3.82 -6.34
CA ILE A 123 8.64 -5.06 -5.55
C ILE A 123 9.65 -4.97 -4.40
N VAL A 124 10.89 -4.58 -4.68
CA VAL A 124 11.96 -4.48 -3.66
C VAL A 124 11.63 -3.38 -2.65
N ALA A 125 11.20 -2.20 -3.11
CA ALA A 125 10.84 -1.11 -2.22
C ALA A 125 9.67 -1.50 -1.29
N ARG A 126 8.63 -2.15 -1.83
CA ARG A 126 7.42 -2.51 -1.09
C ARG A 126 7.64 -3.72 -0.18
N LEU A 127 8.31 -4.77 -0.65
CA LEU A 127 8.40 -6.05 0.05
C LEU A 127 9.67 -6.22 0.87
N MET A 128 10.71 -5.39 0.70
CA MET A 128 11.93 -5.48 1.50
C MET A 128 12.22 -4.18 2.28
N VAL A 129 12.15 -3.03 1.60
CA VAL A 129 12.48 -1.75 2.25
C VAL A 129 11.40 -1.33 3.23
N LEU A 130 10.13 -1.41 2.83
CA LEU A 130 9.00 -0.99 3.66
C LEU A 130 8.88 -1.82 4.97
N PRO A 131 9.00 -3.16 4.96
CA PRO A 131 9.00 -3.95 6.19
C PRO A 131 10.17 -3.64 7.12
N LEU A 132 11.36 -3.39 6.55
CA LEU A 132 12.56 -3.04 7.30
C LEU A 132 12.40 -1.68 7.99
N LEU A 133 11.85 -0.69 7.27
CA LEU A 133 11.48 0.60 7.85
C LEU A 133 10.40 0.45 8.92
N GLY A 134 9.43 -0.45 8.73
CA GLY A 134 8.40 -0.76 9.72
C GLY A 134 8.99 -1.21 11.06
N ILE A 135 10.00 -2.08 11.06
CA ILE A 135 10.74 -2.47 12.29
C ILE A 135 11.34 -1.24 12.97
N GLY A 136 11.99 -0.37 12.20
CA GLY A 136 12.61 0.85 12.72
C GLY A 136 11.59 1.80 13.33
N ILE A 137 10.48 2.06 12.63
CA ILE A 137 9.42 2.98 13.08
C ILE A 137 8.73 2.43 14.33
N VAL A 138 8.34 1.15 14.33
CA VAL A 138 7.68 0.53 15.48
C VAL A 138 8.62 0.47 16.68
N GLY A 139 9.89 0.09 16.48
CA GLY A 139 10.89 0.07 17.55
C GLY A 139 11.23 1.47 18.11
N LEU A 140 11.25 2.51 17.28
CA LEU A 140 11.41 3.89 17.73
C LEU A 140 10.20 4.37 18.52
N ALA A 141 9.00 4.10 18.01
CA ALA A 141 7.77 4.47 18.69
C ALA A 141 7.62 3.75 20.04
N ASP A 142 8.18 2.53 20.16
CA ASP A 142 8.23 1.78 21.41
C ASP A 142 9.15 2.46 22.43
N LYS A 143 10.36 2.86 22.00
CA LYS A 143 11.30 3.61 22.84
C LYS A 143 10.76 4.97 23.28
N LEU A 144 9.92 5.59 22.47
CA LEU A 144 9.27 6.86 22.78
C LEU A 144 8.01 6.71 23.65
N ASN A 145 7.66 5.50 24.09
CA ASN A 145 6.45 5.19 24.87
C ASN A 145 5.14 5.65 24.18
N PHE A 146 5.13 5.69 22.84
CA PHE A 146 3.93 6.05 22.07
C PHE A 146 3.00 4.86 21.86
N LEU A 147 3.51 3.63 22.00
CA LEU A 147 2.72 2.40 21.88
C LEU A 147 2.07 2.05 23.22
N VAL A 148 0.93 1.36 23.13
CA VAL A 148 0.27 0.74 24.28
C VAL A 148 1.25 -0.24 24.93
N HIS A 149 1.59 0.01 26.20
CA HIS A 149 2.59 -0.77 26.93
C HIS A 149 2.20 -2.24 27.04
N GLY A 150 3.15 -3.13 26.72
CA GLY A 150 3.06 -4.56 27.04
C GLY A 150 2.21 -5.43 26.10
N ASP A 151 1.56 -4.86 25.08
CA ASP A 151 0.79 -5.67 24.12
C ASP A 151 1.65 -6.08 22.90
N GLN A 152 2.20 -7.30 22.97
CA GLN A 152 2.98 -7.88 21.88
C GLN A 152 2.12 -8.14 20.62
N MET A 153 0.81 -8.37 20.78
CA MET A 153 -0.09 -8.59 19.65
C MET A 153 -0.34 -7.28 18.91
N TYR A 154 -0.50 -6.17 19.62
CA TYR A 154 -0.59 -4.83 19.02
C TYR A 154 0.66 -4.50 18.17
N ARG A 155 1.86 -4.72 18.72
CA ARG A 155 3.13 -4.52 17.99
C ARG A 155 3.24 -5.41 16.76
N PHE A 156 2.82 -6.68 16.87
CA PHE A 156 2.82 -7.62 15.76
C PHE A 156 1.90 -7.17 14.62
N VAL A 157 0.67 -6.77 14.92
CA VAL A 157 -0.30 -6.28 13.92
C VAL A 157 0.24 -5.04 13.21
N LEU A 158 0.86 -4.10 13.93
CA LEU A 158 1.50 -2.94 13.33
C LEU A 158 2.61 -3.32 12.34
N LEU A 159 3.46 -4.29 12.69
CA LEU A 159 4.53 -4.78 11.82
C LEU A 159 3.97 -5.51 10.59
N LEU A 160 2.94 -6.35 10.77
CA LEU A 160 2.30 -7.07 9.68
C LEU A 160 1.77 -6.13 8.59
N GLN A 161 1.20 -4.98 8.97
CA GLN A 161 0.69 -4.00 8.01
C GLN A 161 1.76 -3.54 7.01
N TYR A 162 3.03 -3.39 7.44
CA TYR A 162 4.15 -2.99 6.58
C TYR A 162 4.61 -4.09 5.61
N THR A 163 4.24 -5.36 5.85
CA THR A 163 4.56 -6.50 4.98
C THR A 163 3.48 -6.83 3.95
N THR A 164 2.34 -6.14 4.01
CA THR A 164 1.25 -6.40 3.07
C THR A 164 1.65 -6.00 1.64
N PRO A 165 1.32 -6.83 0.62
CA PRO A 165 1.54 -6.46 -0.77
C PRO A 165 0.69 -5.25 -1.17
N SER A 166 0.85 -4.74 -2.40
CA SER A 166 0.07 -3.58 -2.84
C SER A 166 -1.44 -3.86 -2.81
N ALA A 167 -2.21 -2.80 -2.60
CA ALA A 167 -3.66 -2.88 -2.50
C ALA A 167 -4.30 -3.37 -3.82
N VAL A 168 -5.00 -4.50 -3.74
CA VAL A 168 -5.79 -5.11 -4.83
C VAL A 168 -6.80 -4.11 -5.41
N LEU A 169 -7.36 -3.24 -4.56
CA LEU A 169 -8.33 -2.21 -4.96
C LEU A 169 -7.78 -1.25 -6.03
N LEU A 170 -6.50 -0.90 -6.00
CA LEU A 170 -5.89 -0.05 -7.03
C LEU A 170 -5.89 -0.75 -8.40
N GLY A 171 -5.70 -2.07 -8.43
CA GLY A 171 -5.87 -2.88 -9.63
C GLY A 171 -7.30 -2.91 -10.11
N ALA A 172 -8.26 -3.05 -9.19
CA ALA A 172 -9.67 -3.07 -9.53
C ALA A 172 -10.10 -1.73 -10.15
N ILE A 173 -9.65 -0.60 -9.59
CA ILE A 173 -9.93 0.74 -10.15
C ILE A 173 -9.32 0.89 -11.55
N ALA A 174 -8.08 0.41 -11.75
CA ALA A 174 -7.44 0.42 -13.06
C ALA A 174 -8.26 -0.36 -14.09
N SER A 175 -8.71 -1.58 -13.71
CA SER A 175 -9.59 -2.44 -14.52
C SER A 175 -10.92 -1.77 -14.84
N LEU A 176 -11.61 -1.22 -13.84
CA LEU A 176 -12.89 -0.52 -14.01
C LEU A 176 -12.79 0.73 -14.90
N ARG A 177 -11.67 1.44 -14.85
CA ARG A 177 -11.42 2.63 -15.70
C ARG A 177 -10.83 2.29 -17.06
N GLY A 178 -10.52 1.02 -17.34
CA GLY A 178 -9.88 0.58 -18.58
C GLY A 178 -8.50 1.19 -18.82
N TYR A 179 -7.82 1.69 -17.78
CA TYR A 179 -6.54 2.37 -17.89
C TYR A 179 -5.44 1.59 -17.19
N ALA A 180 -4.34 1.31 -17.90
CA ALA A 180 -3.17 0.62 -17.36
C ALA A 180 -3.50 -0.75 -16.70
N VAL A 181 -4.50 -1.48 -17.22
CA VAL A 181 -4.98 -2.73 -16.61
C VAL A 181 -3.92 -3.83 -16.67
N GLY A 182 -3.28 -4.04 -17.82
CA GLY A 182 -2.18 -5.01 -17.96
C GLY A 182 -0.93 -4.64 -17.13
N GLU A 183 -0.64 -3.35 -17.00
CA GLU A 183 0.43 -2.84 -16.13
C GLU A 183 0.17 -3.15 -14.65
N SER A 184 -1.04 -2.84 -14.18
CA SER A 184 -1.47 -3.08 -12.81
C SER A 184 -1.58 -4.57 -12.50
N SER A 185 -2.12 -5.36 -13.42
CA SER A 185 -2.21 -6.82 -13.35
C SER A 185 -0.83 -7.46 -13.26
N ALA A 186 0.13 -7.04 -14.10
CA ALA A 186 1.51 -7.53 -14.04
C ALA A 186 2.21 -7.19 -12.70
N LEU A 187 2.02 -5.97 -12.18
CA LEU A 187 2.55 -5.59 -10.87
C LEU A 187 1.95 -6.44 -9.75
N LEU A 188 0.63 -6.59 -9.73
CA LEU A 188 -0.07 -7.40 -8.72
C LEU A 188 0.37 -8.87 -8.80
N PHE A 189 0.52 -9.43 -10.00
CA PHE A 189 0.99 -10.80 -10.22
C PHE A 189 2.33 -11.04 -9.52
N TRP A 190 3.34 -10.25 -9.90
CA TRP A 190 4.69 -10.41 -9.39
C TRP A 190 4.78 -10.10 -7.90
N GLN A 191 4.06 -9.08 -7.42
CA GLN A 191 4.05 -8.74 -6.01
C GLN A 191 3.44 -9.84 -5.15
N HIS A 192 2.30 -10.41 -5.54
CA HIS A 192 1.67 -11.48 -4.76
C HIS A 192 2.51 -12.76 -4.78
N LEU A 193 3.17 -13.08 -5.89
CA LEU A 193 4.09 -14.21 -5.97
C LEU A 193 5.30 -14.06 -5.04
N PHE A 194 5.98 -12.91 -5.09
CA PHE A 194 7.13 -12.65 -4.21
C PHE A 194 6.74 -12.39 -2.75
N ALA A 195 5.51 -11.90 -2.51
CA ALA A 195 5.00 -11.66 -1.16
C ALA A 195 4.91 -12.97 -0.37
N LEU A 196 4.59 -14.11 -0.99
CA LEU A 196 4.56 -15.41 -0.29
C LEU A 196 5.89 -15.72 0.41
N PHE A 197 7.00 -15.50 -0.29
CA PHE A 197 8.34 -15.72 0.25
C PHE A 197 8.74 -14.63 1.25
N SER A 198 8.54 -13.36 0.89
CA SER A 198 8.95 -12.23 1.74
C SER A 198 8.17 -12.21 3.06
N LEU A 199 6.85 -12.34 2.99
CA LEU A 199 5.98 -12.32 4.16
C LEU A 199 6.28 -13.49 5.11
N SER A 200 6.53 -14.70 4.57
CA SER A 200 6.96 -15.83 5.39
C SER A 200 8.27 -15.53 6.15
N LEU A 201 9.27 -14.96 5.46
CA LEU A 201 10.53 -14.58 6.08
C LEU A 201 10.35 -13.50 7.17
N TYR A 202 9.60 -12.44 6.87
CA TYR A 202 9.37 -11.34 7.82
C TYR A 202 8.55 -11.76 9.03
N ILE A 203 7.57 -12.66 8.87
CA ILE A 203 6.84 -13.22 10.02
C ILE A 203 7.80 -13.91 10.99
N VAL A 204 8.72 -14.75 10.50
CA VAL A 204 9.71 -15.42 11.34
C VAL A 204 10.61 -14.39 12.05
N ILE A 205 11.03 -13.35 11.34
CA ILE A 205 11.82 -12.25 11.91
C ILE A 205 11.04 -11.51 13.00
N TYR A 206 9.76 -11.18 12.76
CA TYR A 206 8.91 -10.46 13.70
C TYR A 206 8.63 -11.28 14.95
N PHE A 207 8.34 -12.57 14.81
CA PHE A 207 8.20 -13.45 15.97
C PHE A 207 9.48 -13.54 16.78
N LYS A 208 10.65 -13.72 16.14
CA LYS A 208 11.92 -13.72 16.88
C LYS A 208 12.21 -12.39 17.55
N LEU A 209 11.92 -11.27 16.88
CA LEU A 209 12.13 -9.93 17.42
C LEU A 209 11.24 -9.67 18.64
N LEU A 210 9.95 -10.01 18.55
CA LEU A 210 8.98 -9.78 19.63
C LEU A 210 9.14 -10.75 20.80
N LEU A 211 9.62 -11.97 20.57
CA LEU A 211 9.92 -12.92 21.65
C LEU A 211 11.25 -12.62 22.36
N TYR A 212 12.17 -11.93 21.69
CA TYR A 212 13.48 -11.56 22.26
C TYR A 212 13.44 -10.25 23.06
N VAL A 213 12.46 -9.37 22.79
CA VAL A 213 12.23 -8.09 23.47
C VAL A 213 11.24 -8.26 24.61
#